data_AF-A0A3M1N316-F1
#
_entry.id   AF-A0A3M1N316-F1
#
_cell.length_a   1.000
_cell.length_b   1.000
_cell.length_c   1.000
_cell.angle_alpha   90.00
_cell.angle_beta   90.00
_cell.angle_gamma   90.00
#
_symmetry.space_group_name_H-M   'P 1'
#
loop_
_entity.id
_entity.type
_entity.pdbx_description
1 polymer ?
#
loop_
_entity_poly.entity_id
_entity_poly.type
_entity_poly.pdbx_seq_one_letter_code
_entity_poly.pdbx_strand_id
1 'polypeptide(L)' 'MNFERAAGILLHPTSLPGPYGIGDIGPEAYRWVDFLSQSETGLWQVLPLGPTGYGDSP' A
#
# COMPACT_ATOMS: atom_id res chain seq x y z
N MET A 1 -12.93 17.57 -0.34
CA MET A 1 -13.40 16.30 0.27
C MET A 1 -13.51 16.53 1.76
N ASN A 2 -14.64 16.19 2.37
CA ASN A 2 -14.78 16.20 3.82
C ASN A 2 -14.80 14.73 4.25
N PHE A 3 -13.79 14.31 4.99
CA PHE A 3 -13.75 12.96 5.54
C PHE A 3 -14.42 12.99 6.92
N GLU A 4 -15.29 12.01 7.18
CA GLU A 4 -15.60 11.69 8.58
C GLU A 4 -14.32 11.20 9.29
N ARG A 5 -14.32 11.18 10.63
CA ARG A 5 -13.15 10.70 11.39
C ARG A 5 -12.77 9.29 10.92
N ALA A 6 -11.58 9.16 10.35
CA ALA A 6 -11.05 7.92 9.81
C ALA A 6 -9.59 7.72 10.22
N ALA A 7 -9.12 6.48 10.13
CA ALA A 7 -7.73 6.09 10.31
C ALA A 7 -7.19 5.43 9.04
N GLY A 8 -5.87 5.45 8.88
CA GLY A 8 -5.19 4.91 7.71
C GLY A 8 -3.78 4.44 7.99
N ILE A 9 -3.24 3.64 7.08
CA ILE A 9 -1.83 3.24 7.07
C ILE A 9 -1.17 3.72 5.77
N LEU A 10 0.03 4.28 5.90
CA LEU A 10 0.94 4.53 4.79
C LEU A 10 1.83 3.30 4.60
N LEU A 11 1.69 2.63 3.46
CA LEU A 11 2.53 1.49 3.07
C LEU A 11 2.64 1.47 1.55
N HIS A 12 3.86 1.55 0.99
CA HIS A 12 4.02 1.44 -0.45
C HIS A 12 3.89 -0.02 -0.91
N PRO A 13 3.29 -0.33 -2.10
CA PRO A 13 3.17 -1.71 -2.58
C PRO A 13 4.50 -2.47 -2.66
N THR A 14 5.60 -1.77 -2.94
CA THR A 14 6.94 -2.39 -2.98
C THR A 14 7.41 -2.95 -1.64
N SER A 15 6.79 -2.51 -0.52
CA SER A 15 7.06 -2.99 0.84
C SER A 15 6.19 -4.19 1.24
N LEU A 16 5.26 -4.63 0.38
CA LEU A 16 4.50 -5.86 0.62
C LEU A 16 5.44 -7.08 0.55
N PRO A 17 5.15 -8.14 1.32
CA PRO A 17 5.88 -9.41 1.18
C PRO A 17 5.65 -10.00 -0.21
N GLY A 18 6.63 -10.74 -0.72
CA GLY A 18 6.50 -11.40 -2.01
C GLY A 18 7.73 -12.25 -2.35
N PRO A 19 7.58 -13.30 -3.18
CA PRO A 19 8.66 -14.24 -3.46
C PRO A 19 9.70 -13.72 -4.47
N TYR A 20 9.47 -12.57 -5.11
CA TYR A 20 10.26 -12.08 -6.25
C TYR A 20 11.14 -10.86 -5.92
N GLY A 21 11.42 -10.61 -4.63
CA GLY A 21 12.36 -9.58 -4.18
C GLY A 21 11.79 -8.17 -4.05
N ILE A 22 10.56 -7.93 -4.51
CA ILE A 22 9.82 -6.68 -4.32
C ILE A 22 8.32 -7.00 -4.18
N GLY A 23 7.60 -6.22 -3.40
CA GLY A 23 6.14 -6.30 -3.35
C GLY A 23 5.51 -5.81 -4.65
N ASP A 24 4.35 -6.35 -4.99
CA ASP A 24 3.61 -6.08 -6.22
C ASP A 24 2.11 -5.90 -5.98
N ILE A 25 1.35 -5.68 -7.06
CA ILE A 25 -0.12 -5.62 -7.02
C ILE A 25 -0.69 -7.03 -7.31
N GLY A 26 -0.27 -8.00 -6.49
CA GLY A 26 -0.67 -9.40 -6.56
C GLY A 26 -1.49 -9.87 -5.34
N PRO A 27 -1.47 -11.18 -5.01
CA PRO A 27 -2.25 -11.75 -3.91
C PRO A 27 -2.02 -11.10 -2.54
N GLU A 28 -0.79 -10.67 -2.25
CA GLU A 28 -0.47 -10.02 -0.97
C GLU A 28 -1.08 -8.61 -0.85
N ALA A 29 -1.32 -7.91 -1.97
CA ALA A 29 -2.05 -6.64 -1.95
C ALA A 29 -3.53 -6.82 -1.57
N TYR A 30 -4.17 -7.91 -2.02
CA TYR A 30 -5.53 -8.24 -1.59
C TYR A 30 -5.57 -8.59 -0.10
N ARG A 31 -4.62 -9.41 0.37
CA ARG A 31 -4.49 -9.74 1.80
C ARG A 31 -4.26 -8.50 2.66
N TRP A 32 -3.49 -7.53 2.16
CA TRP A 32 -3.29 -6.24 2.81
C TRP A 32 -4.59 -5.45 2.94
N VAL A 33 -5.39 -5.37 1.87
CA VAL A 33 -6.69 -4.70 1.90
C VAL A 33 -7.67 -5.42 2.85
N ASP A 34 -7.68 -6.76 2.84
CA ASP A 34 -8.48 -7.55 3.79
C ASP A 34 -8.07 -7.26 5.24
N PHE A 35 -6.77 -7.14 5.51
CA PHE A 35 -6.25 -6.75 6.83
C PHE A 35 -6.70 -5.35 7.24
N LEU A 36 -6.62 -4.36 6.34
CA LEU A 36 -7.09 -2.99 6.60
C LEU A 36 -8.59 -2.95 6.94
N SER A 37 -9.38 -3.70 6.18
CA SER A 37 -10.82 -3.86 6.40
C SER A 37 -11.11 -4.48 7.78
N GLN A 38 -10.42 -5.58 8.13
CA GLN A 38 -10.56 -6.25 9.42
C GLN A 38 -10.07 -5.40 10.60
N SER A 39 -9.15 -4.48 10.36
CA SER A 39 -8.58 -3.56 11.36
C SER A 39 -9.39 -2.26 11.50
N GLU A 40 -10.56 -2.16 10.84
CA GLU A 40 -11.41 -0.95 10.81
C GLU A 40 -10.64 0.31 10.35
N THR A 41 -9.57 0.11 9.57
CA THR A 41 -8.66 1.16 9.10
C THR A 41 -8.90 1.35 7.60
N GLY A 42 -9.77 2.30 7.25
CA GLY A 42 -10.33 2.41 5.89
C GLY A 42 -9.48 3.16 4.86
N LEU A 43 -8.31 3.70 5.23
CA LEU A 43 -7.46 4.47 4.32
C LEU A 43 -6.11 3.78 4.11
N TRP A 44 -5.74 3.58 2.85
CA TRP A 44 -4.41 3.14 2.43
C TRP A 44 -3.74 4.26 1.65
N GLN A 45 -2.69 4.86 2.23
CA GLN A 45 -1.86 5.84 1.53
C GLN A 45 -0.65 5.15 0.91
N VAL A 46 -0.29 5.57 -0.30
CA VAL A 46 0.89 5.12 -1.04
C VAL A 46 1.72 6.32 -1.51
N LEU A 47 2.99 6.06 -1.82
CA LEU A 47 3.87 6.98 -2.58
C LEU A 47 3.48 6.96 -4.07
N PRO A 48 4.05 7.84 -4.92
CA PRO A 48 3.76 7.80 -6.36
C PRO A 48 4.09 6.45 -7.01
N LEU A 49 3.25 6.02 -7.95
CA LEU A 49 3.36 4.71 -8.63
C LEU A 49 4.00 4.83 -10.03
N GLY A 50 4.70 5.93 -10.29
CA GLY A 50 5.42 6.13 -11.54
C GLY A 50 6.65 5.21 -11.66
N PRO A 51 7.22 5.07 -12.86
CA PRO A 51 8.51 4.39 -13.01
C PRO A 51 9.60 5.16 -12.25
N THR A 52 10.41 4.46 -11.46
CA THR A 52 11.56 5.05 -10.78
C THR A 52 12.73 5.25 -11.74
N GLY A 53 13.62 6.18 -11.39
CA GLY A 53 14.91 6.40 -12.06
C GLY A 53 16.09 5.93 -11.20
N TYR A 54 17.29 6.39 -11.54
CA TYR A 54 18.48 6.17 -10.71
C TYR A 54 18.29 6.76 -9.30
N GLY A 55 18.48 5.95 -8.26
CA GLY A 55 18.25 6.34 -6.86
C GLY A 55 16.87 5.99 -6.31
N ASP A 56 16.02 5.34 -7.13
CA ASP A 56 14.83 4.61 -6.68
C ASP A 56 13.76 5.46 -5.96
N SER A 57 13.80 6.79 -6.10
CA SER A 57 12.73 7.67 -5.61
C SER A 57 11.45 7.41 -6.41
N PRO A 58 10.31 7.20 -5.72
CA PRO A 58 9.00 7.16 -6.34
C PRO A 58 8.54 8.54 -6.82
#